data_AF-A0A8S9W4N1-F1
#
_entry.id   AF-A0A8S9W4N1-F1
#
_cell.length_a   1.000
_cell.length_b   1.000
_cell.length_c   1.000
_cell.angle_alpha   90.00
_cell.angle_beta   90.00
_cell.angle_gamma   90.00
#
_symmetry.space_group_name_H-M   'P 1'
#
loop_
_entity.id
_entity.type
_entity.pdbx_description
1 polymer ?
#
loop_
_entity_poly.entity_id
_entity_poly.type
_entity_poly.pdbx_seq_one_letter_code
_entity_poly.pdbx_strand_id
1 'polypeptide(L)'
;MVGGYGNWENTNGDKGLMQTTEISAEALDEALCALDDLCDEIDERQDELDEYFDPESDKNLKKRIYSVKERLVGLGEAIVEPLADYLYDLDSYSCIIAADVLGRIDSSAAVPALIDAIETDADDLCEDASDALVKLGTHAVQPLIDRINDRLDDPEISKNEREIGTIYPIGTLSRIRDPRSFAFMVELLDRFAEDGKYPVDMGFLCGCFYDQHNYEIIPRLKAIAEEYKDIPGKFTHISTEAEDVLTRFEIDQVLESEYWMIHGCCHICENYDPVEEVCGISDEYEPRDAFCIECEPKRAFDCDICYSSDCDIYNLPPVYVDLKYRQDQKESVDEFEITNTRHDSDTGSISIANDFNELVLDSSTIEILNELREFLEGTGDSFSAGVFLSVDCSDAVSGKLVRNGDCIVAVCGEYMHGAEPELKPKMSFELEFDSDDIDMLIPVIDTQRFLLMCDSYRRLDESREWKEDTDSRIRELLGMPALAEEETAAIEAPECDHEFELLKEHKKYTVYKCAKCGETRKEFG
;
A
#
# COMPACT_ATOMS: atom_id res chain seq x y z
N MET A 1 79.39 -20.02 -10.04
CA MET A 1 80.26 -18.93 -10.54
C MET A 1 79.34 -17.75 -10.83
N VAL A 2 79.12 -16.88 -9.84
CA VAL A 2 79.66 -15.51 -9.75
C VAL A 2 79.09 -14.54 -10.79
N GLY A 3 78.37 -13.52 -10.30
CA GLY A 3 78.04 -12.25 -10.98
C GLY A 3 76.53 -12.05 -11.21
N GLY A 4 75.83 -11.09 -10.61
CA GLY A 4 76.28 -9.91 -9.87
C GLY A 4 75.19 -9.35 -8.95
N TYR A 5 75.68 -8.65 -7.94
CA TYR A 5 74.95 -7.98 -6.87
C TYR A 5 74.45 -6.60 -7.33
N GLY A 6 73.24 -6.23 -6.90
CA GLY A 6 72.68 -4.89 -6.95
C GLY A 6 71.76 -4.68 -5.74
N ASN A 7 72.20 -3.82 -4.84
CA ASN A 7 71.68 -3.58 -3.48
C ASN A 7 70.24 -3.08 -3.42
N TRP A 8 69.52 -3.56 -2.41
CA TRP A 8 68.39 -2.89 -1.77
C TRP A 8 68.91 -1.94 -0.69
N GLU A 9 68.50 -0.67 -0.70
CA GLU A 9 68.18 0.12 0.51
C GLU A 9 67.64 1.52 0.14
N ASN A 10 66.39 1.75 0.56
CA ASN A 10 65.75 3.00 0.99
C ASN A 10 65.91 4.31 0.19
N THR A 11 64.78 4.75 -0.39
CA THR A 11 64.16 6.01 0.04
C THR A 11 62.65 5.86 0.16
N ASN A 12 62.15 6.20 1.35
CA ASN A 12 60.75 6.26 1.74
C ASN A 12 59.89 7.13 0.82
N GLY A 13 58.61 6.74 0.77
CA GLY A 13 57.51 7.70 0.84
C GLY A 13 56.86 8.07 -0.48
N ASP A 14 56.05 7.15 -1.02
CA ASP A 14 54.89 7.54 -1.80
C ASP A 14 53.69 6.79 -1.23
N LYS A 15 53.11 7.39 -0.17
CA LYS A 15 51.70 7.15 0.12
C LYS A 15 50.96 7.78 -1.06
N GLY A 16 50.32 6.95 -1.88
CA GLY A 16 49.38 7.43 -2.88
C GLY A 16 48.35 8.32 -2.18
N LEU A 17 48.52 9.63 -2.33
CA LEU A 17 47.46 10.60 -2.11
C LEU A 17 46.36 10.24 -3.11
N MET A 18 45.22 9.78 -2.60
CA MET A 18 43.96 10.02 -3.30
C MET A 18 43.88 11.53 -3.49
N GLN A 19 43.95 11.97 -4.74
CA GLN A 19 43.68 13.36 -5.10
C GLN A 19 42.18 13.59 -4.86
N THR A 20 41.85 14.18 -3.71
CA THR A 20 40.63 14.97 -3.58
C THR A 20 40.80 16.15 -4.52
N THR A 21 40.11 16.15 -5.65
CA THR A 21 39.98 17.31 -6.52
C THR A 21 39.39 18.44 -5.66
N GLU A 22 40.19 19.43 -5.30
CA GLU A 22 39.68 20.65 -4.66
C GLU A 22 38.68 21.29 -5.63
N ILE A 23 37.41 21.32 -5.24
CA ILE A 23 36.37 22.04 -5.97
C ILE A 23 36.75 23.52 -5.94
N SER A 24 36.85 24.16 -7.11
CA SER A 24 37.23 25.57 -7.17
C SER A 24 36.07 26.45 -6.71
N ALA A 25 36.38 27.55 -6.01
CA ALA A 25 35.39 28.56 -5.64
C ALA A 25 34.65 29.11 -6.87
N GLU A 26 35.30 29.12 -8.04
CA GLU A 26 34.69 29.51 -9.32
C GLU A 26 33.60 28.52 -9.77
N ALA A 27 33.79 27.21 -9.58
CA ALA A 27 32.78 26.21 -9.97
C ALA A 27 31.54 26.25 -9.06
N LEU A 28 31.74 26.56 -7.78
CA LEU A 28 30.70 26.80 -6.79
C LEU A 28 29.85 28.03 -7.16
N ASP A 29 30.52 29.17 -7.36
CA ASP A 29 29.89 30.44 -7.74
C ASP A 29 29.08 30.31 -9.04
N GLU A 30 29.67 29.68 -10.06
CA GLU A 30 28.98 29.49 -11.35
C GLU A 30 27.78 28.51 -11.25
N ALA A 31 27.79 27.57 -10.30
CA ALA A 31 26.64 26.69 -10.07
C ALA A 31 25.49 27.41 -9.34
N LEU A 32 25.82 28.25 -8.35
CA LEU A 32 24.83 29.07 -7.65
C LEU A 32 24.24 30.15 -8.56
N CYS A 33 25.04 30.81 -9.39
CA CYS A 33 24.51 31.74 -10.40
C CYS A 33 23.58 31.04 -11.39
N ALA A 34 23.85 29.78 -11.76
CA ALA A 34 22.97 29.02 -12.63
C ALA A 34 21.64 28.64 -11.96
N LEU A 35 21.62 28.51 -10.63
CA LEU A 35 20.41 28.35 -9.84
C LEU A 35 19.61 29.66 -9.82
N ASP A 36 20.27 30.78 -9.51
CA ASP A 36 19.63 32.10 -9.50
C ASP A 36 19.02 32.44 -10.88
N ASP A 37 19.78 32.27 -11.96
CA ASP A 37 19.32 32.50 -13.34
C ASP A 37 18.14 31.59 -13.76
N LEU A 38 18.01 30.42 -13.13
CA LEU A 38 16.88 29.52 -13.36
C LEU A 38 15.65 29.97 -12.56
N CYS A 39 15.83 30.35 -11.31
CA CYS A 39 14.75 30.87 -10.48
C CYS A 39 14.18 32.17 -11.06
N ASP A 40 15.02 33.10 -11.50
CA ASP A 40 14.58 34.32 -12.19
C ASP A 40 13.71 34.00 -13.42
N GLU A 41 14.07 32.97 -14.21
CA GLU A 41 13.25 32.54 -15.36
C GLU A 41 11.90 31.94 -14.93
N ILE A 42 11.89 31.15 -13.86
CA ILE A 42 10.66 30.54 -13.32
C ILE A 42 9.74 31.65 -12.80
N ASP A 43 10.28 32.61 -12.05
CA ASP A 43 9.53 33.72 -11.47
C ASP A 43 8.98 34.65 -12.57
N GLU A 44 9.80 35.00 -13.57
CA GLU A 44 9.33 35.76 -14.74
C GLU A 44 8.19 35.03 -15.46
N ARG A 45 8.23 33.70 -15.52
CA ARG A 45 7.19 32.90 -16.16
C ARG A 45 5.92 32.83 -15.32
N GLN A 46 6.06 32.72 -13.99
CA GLN A 46 4.93 32.72 -13.06
C GLN A 46 4.22 34.08 -13.05
N ASP A 47 4.97 35.19 -13.15
CA ASP A 47 4.44 36.55 -13.26
C ASP A 47 3.59 36.80 -14.53
N GLU A 48 3.82 36.02 -15.59
CA GLU A 48 3.02 36.09 -16.83
C GLU A 48 1.68 35.33 -16.73
N LEU A 49 1.49 34.54 -15.67
CA LEU A 49 0.35 33.65 -15.49
C LEU A 49 -0.52 34.11 -14.31
N ASP A 50 -1.84 34.01 -14.47
CA ASP A 50 -2.80 34.36 -13.41
C ASP A 50 -2.98 33.22 -12.37
N GLU A 51 -2.48 32.02 -12.68
CA GLU A 51 -2.57 30.81 -11.86
C GLU A 51 -1.18 30.20 -11.64
N TYR A 52 -1.01 29.47 -10.54
CA TYR A 52 0.23 28.73 -10.27
C TYR A 52 0.51 27.74 -11.41
N PHE A 53 1.78 27.66 -11.79
CA PHE A 53 2.25 26.73 -12.79
C PHE A 53 3.40 25.92 -12.23
N ASP A 54 3.27 24.58 -12.28
CA ASP A 54 4.36 23.67 -11.93
C ASP A 54 5.51 23.78 -12.96
N PRO A 55 6.71 24.26 -12.57
CA PRO A 55 7.86 24.38 -13.45
C PRO A 55 8.32 23.05 -14.07
N GLU A 56 8.07 21.91 -13.41
CA GLU A 56 8.43 20.59 -13.94
C GLU A 56 7.52 20.10 -15.07
N SER A 57 6.38 20.75 -15.28
CA SER A 57 5.46 20.46 -16.38
C SER A 57 5.91 21.09 -17.72
N ASP A 58 6.75 22.15 -17.70
CA ASP A 58 7.35 22.71 -18.92
C ASP A 58 8.58 21.89 -19.33
N LYS A 59 8.55 21.36 -20.56
CA LYS A 59 9.62 20.48 -21.07
C LYS A 59 11.01 21.13 -21.13
N ASN A 60 11.10 22.45 -21.31
CA ASN A 60 12.37 23.17 -21.34
C ASN A 60 12.83 23.50 -19.92
N LEU A 61 11.95 23.99 -19.05
CA LEU A 61 12.28 24.25 -17.63
C LEU A 61 12.69 22.96 -16.93
N LYS A 62 11.93 21.86 -17.09
CA LYS A 62 12.28 20.54 -16.54
C LYS A 62 13.71 20.11 -16.87
N LYS A 63 14.15 20.30 -18.12
CA LYS A 63 15.52 19.97 -18.54
C LYS A 63 16.57 20.88 -17.90
N ARG A 64 16.27 22.17 -17.74
CA ARG A 64 17.15 23.13 -17.08
C ARG A 64 17.25 22.85 -15.59
N ILE A 65 16.11 22.64 -14.92
CA ILE A 65 16.01 22.22 -13.51
C ILE A 65 16.88 20.98 -13.29
N TYR A 66 16.69 19.94 -14.10
CA TYR A 66 17.51 18.73 -14.03
C TYR A 66 19.01 19.04 -14.18
N SER A 67 19.38 19.82 -15.19
CA SER A 67 20.79 20.18 -15.42
C SER A 67 21.41 20.97 -14.27
N VAL A 68 20.67 21.89 -13.65
CA VAL A 68 21.13 22.68 -12.50
C VAL A 68 21.25 21.77 -11.27
N LYS A 69 20.24 20.95 -10.98
CA LYS A 69 20.28 19.95 -9.90
C LYS A 69 21.50 19.03 -10.01
N GLU A 70 21.77 18.45 -11.19
CA GLU A 70 22.95 17.59 -11.41
C GLU A 70 24.27 18.33 -11.20
N ARG A 71 24.35 19.60 -11.64
CA ARG A 71 25.54 20.44 -11.45
C ARG A 71 25.81 20.68 -9.97
N LEU A 72 24.78 21.00 -9.19
CA LEU A 72 24.88 21.23 -7.75
C LEU A 72 25.25 19.94 -7.00
N VAL A 73 24.60 18.82 -7.31
CA VAL A 73 24.92 17.51 -6.73
C VAL A 73 26.38 17.11 -7.01
N GLY A 74 26.89 17.42 -8.20
CA GLY A 74 28.29 17.18 -8.56
C GLY A 74 29.33 17.90 -7.70
N LEU A 75 28.94 18.89 -6.91
CA LEU A 75 29.79 19.61 -5.95
C LEU A 75 29.85 18.92 -4.57
N GLY A 76 29.01 17.92 -4.31
CA GLY A 76 29.02 17.14 -3.07
C GLY A 76 28.88 18.00 -1.81
N GLU A 77 29.60 17.67 -0.74
CA GLU A 77 29.44 18.35 0.56
C GLU A 77 29.76 19.85 0.53
N ALA A 78 30.54 20.33 -0.46
CA ALA A 78 30.93 21.75 -0.55
C ALA A 78 29.75 22.71 -0.82
N ILE A 79 28.64 22.21 -1.36
CA ILE A 79 27.45 23.02 -1.66
C ILE A 79 26.42 22.99 -0.51
N VAL A 80 26.64 22.19 0.54
CA VAL A 80 25.68 22.02 1.65
C VAL A 80 25.45 23.32 2.41
N GLU A 81 26.51 23.99 2.88
CA GLU A 81 26.38 25.26 3.59
C GLU A 81 25.74 26.35 2.71
N PRO A 82 26.17 26.56 1.44
CA PRO A 82 25.49 27.50 0.55
C PRO A 82 24.00 27.20 0.32
N LEU A 83 23.61 25.96 0.06
CA LEU A 83 22.20 25.62 -0.19
C LEU A 83 21.33 25.67 1.06
N ALA A 84 21.90 25.54 2.25
CA ALA A 84 21.15 25.73 3.48
C ALA A 84 20.53 27.13 3.58
N ASP A 85 21.19 28.16 3.02
CA ASP A 85 20.63 29.52 2.98
C ASP A 85 19.42 29.62 2.03
N TYR A 86 19.45 28.89 0.91
CA TYR A 86 18.37 28.87 -0.10
C TYR A 86 17.09 28.19 0.39
N LEU A 87 17.17 27.31 1.41
CA LEU A 87 15.97 26.71 2.02
C LEU A 87 15.02 27.76 2.62
N TYR A 88 15.52 28.95 2.96
CA TYR A 88 14.72 30.01 3.58
C TYR A 88 14.22 31.07 2.60
N ASP A 89 14.48 30.88 1.30
CA ASP A 89 13.93 31.71 0.23
C ASP A 89 12.58 31.16 -0.23
N LEU A 90 11.59 31.25 0.67
CA LEU A 90 10.28 30.57 0.54
C LEU A 90 9.41 31.09 -0.60
N ASP A 91 9.70 32.29 -1.10
CA ASP A 91 8.97 32.90 -2.22
C ASP A 91 9.53 32.43 -3.58
N SER A 92 10.64 31.69 -3.59
CA SER A 92 11.33 31.22 -4.80
C SER A 92 11.32 29.70 -4.92
N TYR A 93 11.33 29.20 -6.16
CA TYR A 93 11.54 27.78 -6.47
C TYR A 93 12.92 27.24 -6.03
N SER A 94 13.79 28.13 -5.56
CA SER A 94 15.13 27.80 -5.07
C SER A 94 15.11 26.91 -3.83
N CYS A 95 14.13 27.07 -2.93
CA CYS A 95 14.02 26.27 -1.70
C CYS A 95 13.71 24.79 -2.00
N ILE A 96 12.80 24.52 -2.95
CA ILE A 96 12.46 23.19 -3.47
C ILE A 96 13.71 22.52 -4.09
N ILE A 97 14.44 23.25 -4.95
CA ILE A 97 15.67 22.75 -5.55
C ILE A 97 16.74 22.46 -4.48
N ALA A 98 16.89 23.35 -3.50
CA ALA A 98 17.85 23.18 -2.41
C ALA A 98 17.56 21.93 -1.59
N ALA A 99 16.31 21.72 -1.17
CA ALA A 99 15.89 20.54 -0.42
C ALA A 99 16.18 19.23 -1.19
N ASP A 100 15.77 19.13 -2.46
CA ASP A 100 16.03 17.94 -3.28
C ASP A 100 17.53 17.67 -3.43
N VAL A 101 18.32 18.71 -3.75
CA VAL A 101 19.76 18.56 -3.94
C VAL A 101 20.44 18.14 -2.64
N LEU A 102 20.08 18.75 -1.50
CA LEU A 102 20.63 18.39 -0.18
C LEU A 102 20.35 16.92 0.17
N GLY A 103 19.16 16.41 -0.13
CA GLY A 103 18.82 15.00 0.05
C GLY A 103 19.65 14.06 -0.84
N ARG A 104 20.05 14.51 -2.03
CA ARG A 104 20.83 13.74 -3.01
C ARG A 104 22.33 13.73 -2.80
N ILE A 105 22.87 14.69 -2.04
CA ILE A 105 24.31 14.79 -1.74
C ILE A 105 24.78 13.65 -0.81
N ASP A 106 23.86 12.95 -0.13
CA ASP A 106 24.15 11.84 0.81
C ASP A 106 25.21 12.23 1.87
N SER A 107 25.13 13.47 2.36
CA SER A 107 25.99 13.97 3.44
C SER A 107 25.18 14.27 4.68
N SER A 108 25.62 13.73 5.82
CA SER A 108 25.04 14.05 7.13
C SER A 108 25.16 15.54 7.50
N ALA A 109 26.01 16.31 6.79
CA ALA A 109 26.13 17.75 7.00
C ALA A 109 24.84 18.51 6.60
N ALA A 110 24.01 17.95 5.73
CA ALA A 110 22.74 18.55 5.30
C ALA A 110 21.61 18.38 6.34
N VAL A 111 21.72 17.37 7.21
CA VAL A 111 20.65 16.98 8.14
C VAL A 111 20.18 18.14 9.04
N PRO A 112 21.06 18.94 9.68
CA PRO A 112 20.61 20.03 10.54
C PRO A 112 19.75 21.06 9.81
N ALA A 113 20.15 21.46 8.60
CA ALA A 113 19.43 22.46 7.81
C ALA A 113 18.05 21.93 7.36
N LEU A 114 18.00 20.67 6.91
CA LEU A 114 16.73 20.04 6.53
C LEU A 114 15.79 19.83 7.72
N ILE A 115 16.32 19.51 8.91
CA ILE A 115 15.50 19.42 10.14
C ILE A 115 14.91 20.78 10.53
N ASP A 116 15.64 21.88 10.30
CA ASP A 116 15.08 23.22 10.52
C ASP A 116 14.02 23.57 9.46
N ALA A 117 14.16 23.09 8.22
CA ALA A 117 13.21 23.33 7.13
C ALA A 117 11.86 22.59 7.29
N ILE A 118 11.85 21.35 7.81
CA ILE A 118 10.61 20.58 8.05
C ILE A 118 9.70 21.15 9.16
N GLU A 119 10.13 22.22 9.84
CA GLU A 119 9.37 22.91 10.89
C GLU A 119 9.03 24.36 10.49
N THR A 120 9.12 24.70 9.20
CA THR A 120 8.75 26.02 8.69
C THR A 120 7.22 26.17 8.57
N ASP A 121 6.74 27.40 8.38
CA ASP A 121 5.31 27.66 8.10
C ASP A 121 4.96 27.45 6.61
N ALA A 122 5.87 26.88 5.79
CA ALA A 122 5.67 26.61 4.37
C ALA A 122 5.52 25.09 4.13
N ASP A 123 4.28 24.64 3.93
CA ASP A 123 3.95 23.21 3.82
C ASP A 123 4.70 22.52 2.68
N ASP A 124 4.79 23.13 1.49
CA ASP A 124 5.53 22.58 0.34
C ASP A 124 7.01 22.28 0.68
N LEU A 125 7.68 23.22 1.37
CA LEU A 125 9.06 23.04 1.80
C LEU A 125 9.18 21.94 2.86
N CYS A 126 8.21 21.82 3.77
CA CYS A 126 8.22 20.79 4.79
C CYS A 126 8.15 19.38 4.17
N GLU A 127 7.36 19.20 3.11
CA GLU A 127 7.29 17.95 2.36
C GLU A 127 8.60 17.64 1.63
N ASP A 128 9.17 18.62 0.91
CA ASP A 128 10.44 18.45 0.20
C ASP A 128 11.60 18.14 1.16
N ALA A 129 11.65 18.83 2.30
CA ALA A 129 12.67 18.60 3.31
C ALA A 129 12.48 17.24 4.00
N SER A 130 11.25 16.78 4.21
CA SER A 130 10.92 15.42 4.66
C SER A 130 11.44 14.38 3.68
N ASP A 131 11.12 14.53 2.39
CA ASP A 131 11.60 13.66 1.32
C ASP A 131 13.13 13.61 1.24
N ALA A 132 13.78 14.77 1.38
CA ALA A 132 15.24 14.86 1.44
C ALA A 132 15.81 14.10 2.64
N LEU A 133 15.23 14.22 3.83
CA LEU A 133 15.65 13.49 5.03
C LEU A 133 15.41 11.98 4.90
N VAL A 134 14.30 11.56 4.27
CA VAL A 134 14.04 10.15 3.95
C VAL A 134 15.10 9.59 3.01
N LYS A 135 15.50 10.34 1.97
CA LYS A 135 16.60 9.98 1.07
C LYS A 135 17.94 9.80 1.82
N LEU A 136 18.23 10.67 2.78
CA LEU A 136 19.42 10.55 3.67
C LEU A 136 19.31 9.37 4.66
N GLY A 137 18.10 8.87 4.90
CA GLY A 137 17.82 7.65 5.65
C GLY A 137 18.41 7.66 7.07
N THR A 138 19.27 6.67 7.37
CA THR A 138 19.75 6.42 8.75
C THR A 138 20.52 7.59 9.39
N HIS A 139 21.03 8.53 8.59
CA HIS A 139 21.69 9.75 9.04
C HIS A 139 20.73 10.72 9.73
N ALA A 140 19.46 10.75 9.31
CA ALA A 140 18.44 11.65 9.85
C ALA A 140 17.81 11.12 11.16
N VAL A 141 17.88 9.82 11.43
CA VAL A 141 17.13 9.16 12.52
C VAL A 141 17.41 9.75 13.91
N GLN A 142 18.67 9.78 14.37
CA GLN A 142 18.97 10.29 15.71
C GLN A 142 18.71 11.81 15.82
N PRO A 143 19.11 12.63 14.84
CA PRO A 143 18.78 14.05 14.85
C PRO A 143 17.27 14.35 14.88
N LEU A 144 16.45 13.57 14.17
CA LEU A 144 14.98 13.68 14.23
C LEU A 144 14.43 13.30 15.60
N ILE A 145 14.91 12.19 16.19
CA ILE A 145 14.54 11.78 17.56
C ILE A 145 14.86 12.88 18.57
N ASP A 146 16.05 13.46 18.48
CA ASP A 146 16.48 14.53 19.38
C ASP A 146 15.58 15.77 19.21
N ARG A 147 15.29 16.17 17.95
CA ARG A 147 14.40 17.30 17.66
C ARG A 147 12.97 17.07 18.20
N ILE A 148 12.40 15.88 18.00
CA ILE A 148 11.06 15.55 18.50
C ILE A 148 11.01 15.64 20.03
N ASN A 149 12.01 15.09 20.73
CA ASN A 149 12.08 15.19 22.19
C ASN A 149 12.21 16.63 22.68
N ASP A 150 13.08 17.42 22.05
CA ASP A 150 13.25 18.84 22.37
C ASP A 150 11.93 19.60 22.23
N ARG A 151 11.13 19.30 21.19
CA ARG A 151 9.81 19.90 20.97
C ARG A 151 8.79 19.47 22.03
N LEU A 152 8.73 18.18 22.36
CA LEU A 152 7.77 17.66 23.33
C LEU A 152 8.08 18.09 24.78
N ASP A 153 9.35 18.32 25.10
CA ASP A 153 9.80 18.77 26.41
C ASP A 153 9.78 20.31 26.56
N ASP A 154 9.49 21.07 25.50
CA ASP A 154 9.43 22.53 25.53
C ASP A 154 8.14 23.06 26.20
N PRO A 155 8.26 23.80 27.32
CA PRO A 155 7.11 24.38 28.02
C PRO A 155 6.35 25.45 27.23
N GLU A 156 6.90 26.05 26.17
CA GLU A 156 6.21 27.04 25.34
C GLU A 156 5.30 26.40 24.27
N ILE A 157 5.66 25.22 23.75
CA ILE A 157 4.79 24.44 22.86
C ILE A 157 3.51 24.01 23.58
N SER A 158 3.60 23.72 24.88
CA SER A 158 2.43 23.42 25.72
C SER A 158 1.38 24.55 25.82
N LYS A 159 1.72 25.78 25.40
CA LYS A 159 0.84 26.97 25.49
C LYS A 159 0.28 27.44 24.16
N ASN A 160 0.99 27.17 23.07
CA ASN A 160 0.60 27.57 21.73
C ASN A 160 0.20 26.29 20.98
N GLU A 161 -1.10 26.02 20.93
CA GLU A 161 -1.75 24.91 20.21
C GLU A 161 -1.53 24.99 18.68
N ARG A 162 -0.28 25.05 18.21
CA ARG A 162 0.07 24.73 16.83
C ARG A 162 0.78 23.38 16.86
N GLU A 163 -0.02 22.34 16.67
CA GLU A 163 0.34 20.92 16.59
C GLU A 163 1.26 20.57 15.40
N ILE A 164 1.63 21.55 14.56
CA ILE A 164 2.38 21.35 13.31
C ILE A 164 3.85 20.97 13.56
N GLY A 165 4.42 21.33 14.72
CA GLY A 165 5.86 21.20 14.98
C GLY A 165 6.41 19.77 15.11
N THR A 166 5.56 18.74 15.25
CA THR A 166 6.00 17.35 15.38
C THR A 166 5.47 16.42 14.31
N ILE A 167 4.46 16.83 13.53
CA ILE A 167 3.84 16.01 12.48
C ILE A 167 4.87 15.65 11.40
N TYR A 168 5.50 16.63 10.76
CA TYR A 168 6.50 16.37 9.71
C TYR A 168 7.72 15.61 10.26
N PRO A 169 8.32 15.95 11.43
CA PRO A 169 9.39 15.14 12.00
C PRO A 169 9.01 13.67 12.27
N ILE A 170 7.82 13.40 12.82
CA ILE A 170 7.34 12.04 13.10
C ILE A 170 7.06 11.29 11.79
N GLY A 171 6.38 11.91 10.82
CA GLY A 171 6.12 11.30 9.50
C GLY A 171 7.40 11.06 8.68
N THR A 172 8.39 11.96 8.78
CA THR A 172 9.71 11.72 8.19
C THR A 172 10.36 10.49 8.84
N LEU A 173 10.31 10.39 10.16
CA LEU A 173 10.88 9.28 10.91
C LEU A 173 10.17 7.95 10.61
N SER A 174 8.85 7.97 10.39
CA SER A 174 8.04 6.80 10.03
C SER A 174 8.41 6.21 8.67
N ARG A 175 8.81 7.06 7.72
CA ARG A 175 9.23 6.64 6.38
C ARG A 175 10.67 6.08 6.35
N ILE A 176 11.46 6.30 7.40
CA ILE A 176 12.81 5.74 7.55
C ILE A 176 12.75 4.42 8.31
N ARG A 177 12.87 3.30 7.61
CA ARG A 177 12.85 1.93 8.17
C ARG A 177 14.15 1.58 8.91
N ASP A 178 14.34 2.16 10.08
CA ASP A 178 15.44 1.89 11.02
C ASP A 178 14.88 1.39 12.36
N PRO A 179 15.45 0.34 12.99
CA PRO A 179 14.97 -0.16 14.28
C PRO A 179 14.92 0.90 15.40
N ARG A 180 15.77 1.93 15.33
CA ARG A 180 15.75 3.06 16.26
C ARG A 180 14.52 3.95 16.05
N SER A 181 14.12 4.19 14.81
CA SER A 181 12.88 4.89 14.46
C SER A 181 11.68 4.17 15.03
N PHE A 182 11.55 2.87 14.75
CA PHE A 182 10.47 2.05 15.28
C PHE A 182 10.44 2.06 16.81
N ALA A 183 11.57 1.78 17.47
CA ALA A 183 11.63 1.75 18.93
C ALA A 183 11.24 3.09 19.56
N PHE A 184 11.69 4.20 18.99
CA PHE A 184 11.32 5.53 19.46
C PHE A 184 9.83 5.83 19.23
N MET A 185 9.26 5.44 18.09
CA MET A 185 7.82 5.62 17.85
C MET A 185 6.97 4.80 18.83
N VAL A 186 7.39 3.59 19.21
CA VAL A 186 6.72 2.82 20.28
C VAL A 186 6.80 3.53 21.62
N GLU A 187 7.98 4.04 22.00
CA GLU A 187 8.14 4.85 23.21
C GLU A 187 7.23 6.09 23.18
N LEU A 188 7.17 6.77 22.04
CA LEU A 188 6.36 7.97 21.86
C LEU A 188 4.87 7.67 21.99
N LEU A 189 4.41 6.55 21.45
CA LEU A 189 3.04 6.06 21.58
C LEU A 189 2.68 5.81 23.05
N ASP A 190 3.59 5.20 23.81
CA ASP A 190 3.42 4.99 25.25
C ASP A 190 3.35 6.32 26.02
N ARG A 191 4.24 7.27 25.69
CA ARG A 191 4.27 8.61 26.28
C ARG A 191 2.96 9.36 26.04
N PHE A 192 2.41 9.32 24.82
CA PHE A 192 1.14 9.97 24.48
C PHE A 192 -0.06 9.35 25.20
N ALA A 193 -0.09 8.01 25.31
CA ALA A 193 -1.13 7.30 26.05
C ALA A 193 -1.12 7.65 27.55
N GLU A 194 0.05 7.82 28.16
CA GLU A 194 0.18 8.14 29.59
C GLU A 194 -0.19 9.58 29.94
N ASP A 195 0.22 10.55 29.11
CA ASP A 195 0.06 11.97 29.41
C ASP A 195 -1.32 12.53 29.01
N GLY A 196 -1.99 11.93 28.02
CA GLY A 196 -3.30 12.37 27.52
C GLY A 196 -3.33 13.80 26.96
N LYS A 197 -2.15 14.40 26.74
CA LYS A 197 -1.97 15.78 26.28
C LYS A 197 -1.85 15.93 24.76
N TYR A 198 -1.50 14.85 24.06
CA TYR A 198 -1.16 14.86 22.63
C TYR A 198 -2.09 13.92 21.83
N PRO A 199 -3.41 14.14 21.85
CA PRO A 199 -4.36 13.21 21.26
C PRO A 199 -4.36 13.23 19.72
N VAL A 200 -4.06 14.38 19.09
CA VAL A 200 -3.95 14.48 17.63
C VAL A 200 -2.73 13.72 17.15
N ASP A 201 -1.59 13.90 17.82
CA ASP A 201 -0.34 13.19 17.52
C ASP A 201 -0.45 11.67 17.73
N MET A 202 -1.27 11.20 18.68
CA MET A 202 -1.43 9.76 18.93
C MET A 202 -2.15 9.05 17.79
N GLY A 203 -3.19 9.66 17.22
CA GLY A 203 -3.85 9.13 16.02
C GLY A 203 -2.87 9.07 14.86
N PHE A 204 -2.29 10.22 14.49
CA PHE A 204 -1.29 10.31 13.42
C PHE A 204 -0.14 9.30 13.59
N LEU A 205 0.39 9.15 14.81
CA LEU A 205 1.44 8.19 15.11
C LEU A 205 0.99 6.73 14.93
N CYS A 206 -0.28 6.39 15.19
CA CYS A 206 -0.81 5.06 14.88
C CYS A 206 -0.69 4.79 13.37
N GLY A 207 -1.11 5.72 12.52
CA GLY A 207 -1.03 5.63 11.05
C GLY A 207 0.41 5.46 10.56
N CYS A 208 1.34 6.21 11.14
CA CYS A 208 2.78 6.17 10.84
C CYS A 208 3.40 4.77 11.01
N PHE A 209 2.84 3.88 11.84
CA PHE A 209 3.40 2.54 12.00
C PHE A 209 3.29 1.66 10.75
N TYR A 210 2.36 1.96 9.85
CA TYR A 210 2.23 1.23 8.59
C TYR A 210 3.52 1.34 7.76
N ASP A 211 4.11 2.53 7.66
CA ASP A 211 5.33 2.79 6.85
C ASP A 211 6.55 1.96 7.28
N GLN A 212 6.60 1.58 8.56
CA GLN A 212 7.69 0.77 9.11
C GLN A 212 7.61 -0.70 8.70
N HIS A 213 6.42 -1.19 8.31
CA HIS A 213 6.16 -2.60 7.97
C HIS A 213 6.69 -3.56 9.06
N ASN A 214 6.50 -3.19 10.34
CA ASN A 214 6.92 -3.98 11.48
C ASN A 214 5.73 -4.44 12.33
N TYR A 215 5.35 -5.70 12.14
CA TYR A 215 4.19 -6.34 12.79
C TYR A 215 4.33 -6.53 14.32
N GLU A 216 5.49 -6.25 14.92
CA GLU A 216 5.64 -6.26 16.40
C GLU A 216 4.70 -5.27 17.09
N ILE A 217 4.23 -4.24 16.38
CA ILE A 217 3.30 -3.23 16.91
C ILE A 217 1.84 -3.71 17.03
N ILE A 218 1.45 -4.79 16.32
CA ILE A 218 0.06 -5.27 16.24
C ILE A 218 -0.61 -5.40 17.62
N PRO A 219 0.00 -6.04 18.64
CA PRO A 219 -0.64 -6.17 19.95
C PRO A 219 -0.91 -4.82 20.63
N ARG A 220 -0.05 -3.82 20.39
CA ARG A 220 -0.19 -2.48 20.95
C ARG A 220 -1.31 -1.71 20.25
N LEU A 221 -1.37 -1.74 18.92
CA LEU A 221 -2.47 -1.14 18.16
C LEU A 221 -3.81 -1.76 18.53
N LYS A 222 -3.90 -3.09 18.71
CA LYS A 222 -5.13 -3.76 19.16
C LYS A 222 -5.59 -3.26 20.53
N ALA A 223 -4.65 -3.05 21.46
CA ALA A 223 -4.98 -2.51 22.78
C ALA A 223 -5.50 -1.07 22.70
N ILE A 224 -4.88 -0.23 21.85
CA ILE A 224 -5.29 1.16 21.64
C ILE A 224 -6.65 1.24 20.96
N ALA A 225 -6.86 0.47 19.88
CA ALA A 225 -8.15 0.38 19.19
C ALA A 225 -9.28 0.10 20.18
N GLU A 226 -9.13 -0.92 21.03
CA GLU A 226 -10.13 -1.29 22.04
C GLU A 226 -10.30 -0.23 23.14
N GLU A 227 -9.21 0.38 23.61
CA GLU A 227 -9.26 1.42 24.65
C GLU A 227 -10.03 2.66 24.18
N TYR A 228 -9.87 3.05 22.91
CA TYR A 228 -10.45 4.26 22.35
C TYR A 228 -11.77 4.04 21.58
N LYS A 229 -12.17 2.78 21.36
CA LYS A 229 -13.36 2.37 20.60
C LYS A 229 -14.66 3.08 21.01
N ASP A 230 -14.90 3.15 22.32
CA ASP A 230 -16.14 3.66 22.91
C ASP A 230 -16.03 5.10 23.42
N ILE A 231 -14.99 5.85 23.03
CA ILE A 231 -14.77 7.23 23.47
C ILE A 231 -15.37 8.21 22.45
N PRO A 232 -16.62 8.69 22.64
CA PRO A 232 -17.25 9.60 21.68
C PRO A 232 -16.58 10.98 21.65
N GLY A 233 -16.42 11.53 20.44
CA GLY A 233 -15.92 12.90 20.22
C GLY A 233 -14.52 12.95 19.60
N LYS A 234 -13.69 13.89 20.09
CA LYS A 234 -12.36 14.25 19.53
C LYS A 234 -11.28 13.15 19.54
N PHE A 235 -11.57 11.96 20.05
CA PHE A 235 -10.59 10.86 20.15
C PHE A 235 -10.98 9.64 19.31
N THR A 236 -12.09 9.72 18.57
CA THR A 236 -12.56 8.63 17.70
C THR A 236 -11.60 8.35 16.54
N HIS A 237 -10.76 9.31 16.15
CA HIS A 237 -9.75 9.11 15.12
C HIS A 237 -8.65 8.15 15.57
N ILE A 238 -8.34 8.07 16.87
CA ILE A 238 -7.25 7.20 17.38
C ILE A 238 -7.58 5.72 17.18
N SER A 239 -8.78 5.29 17.59
CA SER A 239 -9.18 3.89 17.37
C SER A 239 -9.34 3.58 15.88
N THR A 240 -9.89 4.52 15.10
CA THR A 240 -10.02 4.39 13.64
C THR A 240 -8.66 4.17 12.98
N GLU A 241 -7.65 4.97 13.36
CA GLU A 241 -6.30 4.88 12.78
C GLU A 241 -5.59 3.58 13.17
N ALA A 242 -5.72 3.16 14.43
CA ALA A 242 -5.16 1.90 14.87
C ALA A 242 -5.82 0.70 14.17
N GLU A 243 -7.14 0.71 13.99
CA GLU A 243 -7.90 -0.33 13.27
C GLU A 243 -7.52 -0.38 11.78
N ASP A 244 -7.27 0.77 11.15
CA ASP A 244 -6.84 0.84 9.76
C ASP A 244 -5.47 0.22 9.54
N VAL A 245 -4.46 0.60 10.33
CA VAL A 245 -3.11 0.00 10.21
C VAL A 245 -3.14 -1.51 10.48
N LEU A 246 -3.98 -1.96 11.42
CA LEU A 246 -4.20 -3.40 11.65
C LEU A 246 -4.80 -4.08 10.42
N THR A 247 -5.80 -3.46 9.79
CA THR A 247 -6.45 -3.99 8.58
C THR A 247 -5.47 -4.05 7.42
N ARG A 248 -4.67 -3.01 7.20
CA ARG A 248 -3.61 -2.99 6.17
C ARG A 248 -2.59 -4.10 6.39
N PHE A 249 -2.13 -4.29 7.63
CA PHE A 249 -1.25 -5.41 7.96
C PHE A 249 -1.89 -6.78 7.74
N GLU A 250 -3.19 -6.94 8.00
CA GLU A 250 -3.90 -8.18 7.71
C GLU A 250 -3.99 -8.43 6.19
N ILE A 251 -4.20 -7.40 5.38
CA ILE A 251 -4.16 -7.49 3.90
C ILE A 251 -2.77 -7.88 3.42
N ASP A 252 -1.71 -7.20 3.88
CA ASP A 252 -0.32 -7.52 3.52
C ASP A 252 0.05 -8.96 3.88
N GLN A 253 -0.32 -9.40 5.09
CA GLN A 253 -0.07 -10.77 5.52
C GLN A 253 -0.78 -11.79 4.65
N VAL A 254 -1.96 -11.47 4.12
CA VAL A 254 -2.67 -12.34 3.17
C VAL A 254 -2.00 -12.34 1.81
N LEU A 255 -1.60 -11.17 1.29
CA LEU A 255 -0.89 -11.06 0.01
C LEU A 255 0.47 -11.79 0.03
N GLU A 256 1.15 -11.83 1.19
CA GLU A 256 2.41 -12.55 1.39
C GLU A 256 2.23 -14.03 1.74
N SER A 257 1.00 -14.46 2.05
CA SER A 257 0.71 -15.80 2.55
C SER A 257 0.67 -16.83 1.42
N GLU A 258 1.51 -17.87 1.51
CA GLU A 258 1.35 -19.08 0.68
C GLU A 258 0.07 -19.86 1.01
N TYR A 259 -0.55 -19.59 2.17
CA TYR A 259 -1.78 -20.24 2.59
C TYR A 259 -3.02 -19.66 1.91
N TRP A 260 -2.99 -18.40 1.48
CA TRP A 260 -4.12 -17.74 0.81
C TRP A 260 -3.69 -17.35 -0.59
N MET A 261 -4.07 -18.14 -1.58
CA MET A 261 -3.76 -17.84 -2.97
C MET A 261 -4.87 -16.95 -3.52
N ILE A 262 -4.55 -15.69 -3.77
CA ILE A 262 -5.53 -14.76 -4.35
C ILE A 262 -5.49 -14.91 -5.86
N HIS A 263 -6.66 -15.20 -6.43
CA HIS A 263 -6.88 -15.29 -7.86
C HIS A 263 -7.83 -14.18 -8.30
N GLY A 264 -7.86 -13.80 -9.57
CA GLY A 264 -8.64 -12.61 -9.91
C GLY A 264 -8.94 -12.37 -11.37
N CYS A 265 -9.86 -11.42 -11.57
CA CYS A 265 -10.13 -10.80 -12.86
C CYS A 265 -8.82 -10.21 -13.40
N CYS A 266 -8.54 -10.42 -14.69
CA CYS A 266 -7.24 -10.09 -15.26
C CYS A 266 -6.81 -8.64 -15.01
N HIS A 267 -7.75 -7.70 -14.86
CA HIS A 267 -7.47 -6.29 -14.58
C HIS A 267 -6.63 -6.01 -13.32
N ILE A 268 -6.76 -6.84 -12.28
CA ILE A 268 -6.03 -6.68 -11.00
C ILE A 268 -4.70 -7.45 -10.98
N CYS A 269 -4.37 -8.14 -12.07
CA CYS A 269 -3.25 -9.06 -12.14
C CYS A 269 -2.04 -8.44 -12.83
N GLU A 270 -0.82 -8.86 -12.45
CA GLU A 270 0.43 -8.34 -13.05
C GLU A 270 0.60 -8.68 -14.55
N ASN A 271 -0.17 -9.65 -15.05
CA ASN A 271 0.02 -10.23 -16.38
C ASN A 271 -1.02 -9.76 -17.42
N TYR A 272 -1.90 -8.83 -17.06
CA TYR A 272 -2.86 -8.25 -18.00
C TYR A 272 -2.24 -7.08 -18.77
N ASP A 273 -2.35 -7.13 -20.09
CA ASP A 273 -1.99 -6.05 -20.98
C ASP A 273 -3.21 -5.15 -21.21
N PRO A 274 -3.23 -3.92 -20.66
CA PRO A 274 -4.37 -3.02 -20.82
C PRO A 274 -4.51 -2.43 -22.22
N VAL A 275 -3.46 -2.51 -23.05
CA VAL A 275 -3.47 -2.00 -24.44
C VAL A 275 -4.04 -3.06 -25.38
N GLU A 276 -3.63 -4.31 -25.20
CA GLU A 276 -4.09 -5.42 -26.04
C GLU A 276 -5.35 -6.11 -25.51
N GLU A 277 -5.78 -5.80 -24.28
CA GLU A 277 -6.91 -6.45 -23.57
C GLU A 277 -6.76 -7.97 -23.52
N VAL A 278 -5.55 -8.46 -23.23
CA VAL A 278 -5.23 -9.89 -23.18
C VAL A 278 -4.58 -10.24 -21.84
N CYS A 279 -4.98 -11.39 -21.29
CA CYS A 279 -4.28 -12.01 -20.18
C CYS A 279 -3.04 -12.77 -20.69
N GLY A 280 -1.85 -12.37 -20.25
CA GLY A 280 -0.58 -13.01 -20.65
C GLY A 280 -0.37 -14.43 -20.12
N ILE A 281 -1.29 -14.94 -19.29
CA ILE A 281 -1.30 -16.33 -18.80
C ILE A 281 -2.29 -17.20 -19.58
N SER A 282 -3.56 -16.79 -19.67
CA SER A 282 -4.59 -17.60 -20.34
C SER A 282 -4.57 -17.49 -21.87
N ASP A 283 -3.87 -16.49 -22.45
CA ASP A 283 -3.89 -16.17 -23.89
C ASP A 283 -5.34 -15.90 -24.42
N GLU A 284 -6.31 -15.60 -23.55
CA GLU A 284 -7.70 -15.27 -23.92
C GLU A 284 -7.88 -13.78 -24.25
N TYR A 285 -8.65 -13.50 -25.31
CA TYR A 285 -8.97 -12.17 -25.86
C TYR A 285 -10.33 -11.72 -25.32
N GLU A 286 -10.44 -10.49 -24.80
CA GLU A 286 -11.60 -9.98 -24.01
C GLU A 286 -11.81 -10.71 -22.65
N PRO A 287 -10.82 -10.74 -21.74
CA PRO A 287 -10.97 -11.35 -20.41
C PRO A 287 -11.84 -10.52 -19.45
N ARG A 288 -12.55 -9.50 -19.95
CA ARG A 288 -13.41 -8.60 -19.14
C ARG A 288 -14.45 -9.40 -18.32
N ASP A 289 -14.82 -10.59 -18.81
CA ASP A 289 -15.82 -11.47 -18.21
C ASP A 289 -15.25 -12.85 -17.79
N ALA A 290 -13.95 -13.01 -17.57
CA ALA A 290 -13.34 -14.31 -17.22
C ALA A 290 -12.50 -14.27 -15.93
N PHE A 291 -12.85 -15.13 -14.97
CA PHE A 291 -12.08 -15.35 -13.74
C PHE A 291 -10.86 -16.24 -14.03
N CYS A 292 -9.65 -15.76 -13.74
CA CYS A 292 -8.43 -16.51 -14.01
C CYS A 292 -7.81 -17.08 -12.74
N ILE A 293 -7.88 -18.41 -12.58
CA ILE A 293 -7.28 -19.16 -11.46
C ILE A 293 -5.75 -19.23 -11.51
N GLU A 294 -5.11 -18.74 -12.57
CA GLU A 294 -3.64 -18.75 -12.68
C GLU A 294 -3.03 -17.35 -12.50
N CYS A 295 -3.84 -16.31 -12.43
CA CYS A 295 -3.36 -14.93 -12.28
C CYS A 295 -3.29 -14.51 -10.81
N GLU A 296 -2.11 -14.05 -10.40
CA GLU A 296 -1.87 -13.42 -9.08
C GLU A 296 -2.15 -11.90 -9.15
N PRO A 297 -2.71 -11.29 -8.09
CA PRO A 297 -2.91 -9.84 -8.01
C PRO A 297 -1.58 -9.09 -7.96
N LYS A 298 -1.59 -7.82 -8.37
CA LYS A 298 -0.43 -6.92 -8.24
C LYS A 298 -0.02 -6.78 -6.77
N ARG A 299 1.28 -6.83 -6.48
CA ARG A 299 1.78 -6.55 -5.11
C ARG A 299 1.52 -5.13 -4.63
N ALA A 300 1.42 -4.18 -5.56
CA ALA A 300 1.01 -2.81 -5.30
C ALA A 300 -0.51 -2.66 -5.47
N PHE A 301 -1.29 -3.66 -5.03
CA PHE A 301 -2.74 -3.58 -5.04
C PHE A 301 -3.16 -2.50 -4.06
N ASP A 302 -3.59 -1.37 -4.60
CA ASP A 302 -4.16 -0.27 -3.86
C ASP A 302 -5.65 -0.20 -4.19
N CYS A 303 -6.49 -0.20 -3.15
CA CYS A 303 -7.94 -0.15 -3.31
C CYS A 303 -8.38 1.15 -3.99
N ASP A 304 -7.57 2.21 -3.91
CA ASP A 304 -7.84 3.53 -4.47
C ASP A 304 -7.63 3.57 -6.00
N ILE A 305 -6.89 2.62 -6.56
CA ILE A 305 -6.75 2.46 -8.03
C ILE A 305 -8.04 1.88 -8.65
N CYS A 306 -8.93 1.27 -7.84
CA CYS A 306 -10.17 0.64 -8.32
C CYS A 306 -11.31 1.63 -8.62
N TYR A 307 -11.10 2.96 -8.49
CA TYR A 307 -12.09 4.00 -8.83
C TYR A 307 -12.31 4.20 -10.33
N SER A 308 -11.60 3.46 -11.19
CA SER A 308 -11.95 3.33 -12.60
C SER A 308 -13.41 2.87 -12.74
N SER A 309 -14.24 3.62 -13.49
CA SER A 309 -15.65 3.31 -13.75
C SER A 309 -15.89 1.95 -14.42
N ASP A 310 -14.81 1.27 -14.83
CA ASP A 310 -14.81 0.02 -15.57
C ASP A 310 -14.39 -1.19 -14.69
N CYS A 311 -14.12 -0.98 -13.39
CA CYS A 311 -13.65 -2.03 -12.47
C CYS A 311 -14.76 -2.44 -11.48
N ASP A 312 -15.58 -3.44 -11.84
CA ASP A 312 -16.57 -4.03 -10.91
C ASP A 312 -15.96 -5.19 -10.13
N ILE A 313 -14.92 -4.90 -9.31
CA ILE A 313 -14.26 -5.91 -8.46
C ILE A 313 -15.24 -6.61 -7.50
N TYR A 314 -16.43 -6.04 -7.29
CA TYR A 314 -17.45 -6.56 -6.41
C TYR A 314 -18.36 -7.61 -7.07
N ASN A 315 -18.30 -7.73 -8.39
CA ASN A 315 -18.95 -8.79 -9.17
C ASN A 315 -17.88 -9.51 -10.00
N LEU A 316 -17.21 -10.47 -9.37
CA LEU A 316 -16.25 -11.33 -10.06
C LEU A 316 -16.95 -12.10 -11.17
N PRO A 317 -16.29 -12.32 -12.33
CA PRO A 317 -16.88 -13.14 -13.37
C PRO A 317 -17.17 -14.56 -12.88
N PRO A 318 -18.19 -15.23 -13.43
CA PRO A 318 -18.57 -16.56 -13.01
C PRO A 318 -17.50 -17.61 -13.35
N VAL A 319 -17.43 -18.66 -12.54
CA VAL A 319 -16.64 -19.88 -12.80
C VAL A 319 -17.59 -21.03 -13.09
N TYR A 320 -17.40 -21.75 -14.19
CA TYR A 320 -18.27 -22.86 -14.58
C TYR A 320 -17.65 -24.21 -14.24
N VAL A 321 -18.42 -25.11 -13.63
CA VAL A 321 -18.00 -26.46 -13.20
C VAL A 321 -19.08 -27.51 -13.50
N ASP A 322 -18.67 -28.71 -13.92
CA ASP A 322 -19.58 -29.83 -14.19
C ASP A 322 -19.81 -30.67 -12.91
N LEU A 323 -20.91 -30.42 -12.19
CA LEU A 323 -21.16 -31.08 -10.90
C LEU A 323 -22.09 -32.30 -11.02
N LYS A 324 -21.79 -33.33 -10.23
CA LYS A 324 -22.69 -34.47 -10.01
C LYS A 324 -23.73 -34.09 -8.98
N TYR A 325 -24.99 -34.36 -9.28
CA TYR A 325 -26.05 -34.20 -8.29
C TYR A 325 -27.07 -35.35 -8.33
N ARG A 326 -27.68 -35.61 -7.18
CA ARG A 326 -28.72 -36.62 -7.00
C ARG A 326 -29.99 -35.96 -6.48
N GLN A 327 -31.08 -36.11 -7.22
CA GLN A 327 -32.40 -35.61 -6.88
C GLN A 327 -33.42 -36.75 -7.02
N ASP A 328 -34.20 -37.02 -5.98
CA ASP A 328 -35.19 -38.10 -5.96
C ASP A 328 -34.65 -39.47 -6.41
N GLN A 329 -33.43 -39.82 -5.95
CA GLN A 329 -32.70 -41.05 -6.30
C GLN A 329 -32.27 -41.17 -7.77
N LYS A 330 -32.35 -40.08 -8.54
CA LYS A 330 -31.81 -40.01 -9.90
C LYS A 330 -30.53 -39.19 -9.90
N GLU A 331 -29.47 -39.77 -10.45
CA GLU A 331 -28.18 -39.10 -10.64
C GLU A 331 -28.13 -38.43 -12.02
N SER A 332 -27.57 -37.23 -12.02
CA SER A 332 -27.34 -36.39 -13.19
C SER A 332 -26.01 -35.66 -13.04
N VAL A 333 -25.49 -35.15 -14.16
CA VAL A 333 -24.35 -34.22 -14.22
C VAL A 333 -24.83 -33.03 -15.03
N ASP A 334 -24.57 -31.82 -14.55
CA ASP A 334 -24.96 -30.57 -15.20
C ASP A 334 -23.88 -29.51 -14.96
N GLU A 335 -23.86 -28.49 -15.81
CA GLU A 335 -22.97 -27.35 -15.65
C GLU A 335 -23.56 -26.41 -14.58
N PHE A 336 -22.76 -26.04 -13.59
CA PHE A 336 -23.08 -25.07 -12.56
C PHE A 336 -22.20 -23.84 -12.70
N GLU A 337 -22.82 -22.69 -12.52
CA GLU A 337 -22.20 -21.38 -12.46
C GLU A 337 -21.92 -21.03 -11.00
N ILE A 338 -20.64 -20.75 -10.69
CA ILE A 338 -20.21 -20.23 -9.40
C ILE A 338 -20.10 -18.72 -9.53
N THR A 339 -20.88 -17.99 -8.75
CA THR A 339 -20.87 -16.52 -8.71
C THR A 339 -20.58 -16.04 -7.29
N ASN A 340 -19.89 -14.90 -7.23
CA ASN A 340 -19.73 -14.14 -6.01
C ASN A 340 -20.69 -12.97 -6.03
N THR A 341 -21.55 -12.87 -5.01
CA THR A 341 -22.43 -11.72 -4.84
C THR A 341 -22.09 -10.99 -3.57
N ARG A 342 -22.03 -9.68 -3.66
CA ARG A 342 -21.88 -8.81 -2.50
C ARG A 342 -23.24 -8.29 -2.01
N HIS A 343 -23.47 -8.29 -0.70
CA HIS A 343 -24.73 -7.84 -0.10
C HIS A 343 -24.59 -6.51 0.67
N ASP A 344 -23.68 -6.41 1.65
CA ASP A 344 -23.46 -5.23 2.49
C ASP A 344 -21.97 -5.05 2.91
N SER A 345 -21.68 -4.36 4.04
CA SER A 345 -20.32 -3.97 4.44
C SER A 345 -19.41 -5.13 4.78
N ASP A 346 -19.96 -6.19 5.38
CA ASP A 346 -19.15 -7.26 5.99
C ASP A 346 -19.60 -8.65 5.54
N THR A 347 -20.51 -8.72 4.58
CA THR A 347 -21.05 -9.99 4.08
C THR A 347 -21.06 -10.06 2.55
N GLY A 348 -20.73 -11.25 2.06
CA GLY A 348 -21.00 -11.67 0.71
C GLY A 348 -21.62 -13.06 0.70
N SER A 349 -21.90 -13.56 -0.50
CA SER A 349 -22.33 -14.92 -0.73
C SER A 349 -21.62 -15.51 -1.94
N ILE A 350 -21.41 -16.82 -1.88
CA ILE A 350 -20.98 -17.62 -3.02
C ILE A 350 -22.19 -18.43 -3.44
N SER A 351 -22.69 -18.22 -4.66
CA SER A 351 -23.79 -19.00 -5.22
C SER A 351 -23.26 -19.98 -6.25
N ILE A 352 -23.68 -21.24 -6.16
CA ILE A 352 -23.38 -22.32 -7.10
C ILE A 352 -24.71 -22.76 -7.70
N ALA A 353 -25.00 -22.34 -8.92
CA ALA A 353 -26.34 -22.40 -9.50
C ALA A 353 -26.37 -22.98 -10.90
N ASN A 354 -27.47 -23.62 -11.25
CA ASN A 354 -27.85 -23.93 -12.63
C ASN A 354 -29.30 -23.48 -12.88
N ASP A 355 -29.87 -23.81 -14.04
CA ASP A 355 -31.24 -23.42 -14.42
C ASP A 355 -32.34 -23.81 -13.40
N PHE A 356 -32.08 -24.81 -12.55
CA PHE A 356 -33.09 -25.41 -11.67
C PHE A 356 -32.71 -25.41 -10.19
N ASN A 357 -31.41 -25.46 -9.87
CA ASN A 357 -30.92 -25.68 -8.52
C ASN A 357 -29.89 -24.62 -8.16
N GLU A 358 -29.88 -24.22 -6.89
CA GLU A 358 -28.96 -23.22 -6.37
C GLU A 358 -28.50 -23.64 -4.97
N LEU A 359 -27.19 -23.64 -4.76
CA LEU A 359 -26.56 -23.73 -3.44
C LEU A 359 -25.96 -22.35 -3.14
N VAL A 360 -26.46 -21.70 -2.09
CA VAL A 360 -25.94 -20.43 -1.61
C VAL A 360 -25.17 -20.66 -0.32
N LEU A 361 -23.93 -20.21 -0.30
CA LEU A 361 -23.11 -20.04 0.89
C LEU A 361 -23.29 -18.59 1.34
N ASP A 362 -24.41 -18.36 2.04
CA ASP A 362 -24.87 -17.05 2.49
C ASP A 362 -24.16 -16.64 3.80
N SER A 363 -24.08 -15.34 4.06
CA SER A 363 -23.47 -14.75 5.26
C SER A 363 -21.96 -14.98 5.40
N SER A 364 -21.19 -14.77 4.33
CA SER A 364 -19.75 -15.02 4.35
C SER A 364 -18.97 -13.88 5.02
N THR A 365 -18.92 -13.85 6.36
CA THR A 365 -17.88 -13.07 7.06
C THR A 365 -16.51 -13.72 6.83
N ILE A 366 -15.42 -12.99 7.07
CA ILE A 366 -14.05 -13.53 6.94
C ILE A 366 -13.88 -14.82 7.77
N GLU A 367 -14.47 -14.88 8.97
CA GLU A 367 -14.40 -16.07 9.83
C GLU A 367 -15.10 -17.28 9.22
N ILE A 368 -16.29 -17.07 8.64
CA ILE A 368 -17.07 -18.15 8.03
C ILE A 368 -16.36 -18.68 6.78
N LEU A 369 -15.73 -17.81 5.99
CA LEU A 369 -14.92 -18.23 4.83
C LEU A 369 -13.66 -19.01 5.25
N ASN A 370 -13.01 -18.61 6.34
CA ASN A 370 -11.89 -19.38 6.91
C ASN A 370 -12.35 -20.78 7.35
N GLU A 371 -13.46 -20.88 8.09
CA GLU A 371 -14.03 -22.16 8.54
C GLU A 371 -14.43 -23.05 7.35
N LEU A 372 -15.05 -22.46 6.32
CA LEU A 372 -15.43 -23.16 5.10
C LEU A 372 -14.19 -23.73 4.39
N ARG A 373 -13.15 -22.92 4.20
CA ARG A 373 -11.91 -23.35 3.54
C ARG A 373 -11.23 -24.49 4.28
N GLU A 374 -11.06 -24.37 5.60
CA GLU A 374 -10.51 -25.45 6.43
C GLU A 374 -11.36 -26.73 6.28
N PHE A 375 -12.69 -26.58 6.28
CA PHE A 375 -13.60 -27.69 6.05
C PHE A 375 -13.43 -28.32 4.66
N LEU A 376 -13.15 -27.55 3.60
CA LEU A 376 -12.88 -28.09 2.26
C LEU A 376 -11.54 -28.84 2.21
N GLU A 377 -10.50 -28.33 2.87
CA GLU A 377 -9.14 -28.89 2.83
C GLU A 377 -8.93 -30.16 3.67
N GLY A 378 -9.73 -30.39 4.72
CA GLY A 378 -9.64 -31.65 5.44
C GLY A 378 -10.21 -31.69 6.85
N THR A 379 -10.65 -30.54 7.40
CA THR A 379 -10.99 -30.45 8.81
C THR A 379 -12.48 -30.64 9.06
N GLY A 380 -12.84 -31.41 10.10
CA GLY A 380 -14.23 -31.60 10.51
C GLY A 380 -15.08 -32.53 9.63
N ASP A 381 -16.23 -32.96 10.16
CA ASP A 381 -17.13 -33.92 9.49
C ASP A 381 -18.27 -33.23 8.72
N SER A 382 -18.62 -32.00 9.09
CA SER A 382 -19.70 -31.23 8.46
C SER A 382 -19.57 -29.74 8.69
N PHE A 383 -20.02 -28.94 7.72
CA PHE A 383 -20.15 -27.48 7.78
C PHE A 383 -21.60 -27.08 7.57
N SER A 384 -22.15 -26.23 8.44
CA SER A 384 -23.58 -25.85 8.40
C SER A 384 -23.85 -24.35 8.51
N ALA A 385 -22.82 -23.52 8.65
CA ALA A 385 -23.01 -22.08 8.76
C ALA A 385 -23.40 -21.51 7.40
N GLY A 386 -24.52 -20.79 7.32
CA GLY A 386 -24.88 -20.02 6.13
C GLY A 386 -25.24 -20.82 4.87
N VAL A 387 -25.37 -22.14 4.93
CA VAL A 387 -25.65 -22.96 3.74
C VAL A 387 -27.16 -23.01 3.46
N PHE A 388 -27.58 -22.58 2.27
CA PHE A 388 -28.96 -22.65 1.78
C PHE A 388 -29.03 -23.35 0.42
N LEU A 389 -30.10 -24.09 0.19
CA LEU A 389 -30.33 -24.84 -1.03
C LEU A 389 -31.73 -24.52 -1.58
N SER A 390 -31.82 -24.14 -2.85
CA SER A 390 -33.05 -24.11 -3.63
C SER A 390 -33.02 -25.22 -4.69
N VAL A 391 -34.12 -25.93 -4.85
CA VAL A 391 -34.25 -27.08 -5.77
C VAL A 391 -35.50 -26.91 -6.62
N ASP A 392 -35.40 -27.11 -7.94
CA ASP A 392 -36.49 -26.84 -8.91
C ASP A 392 -37.13 -25.44 -8.75
N CYS A 393 -36.30 -24.42 -8.49
CA CYS A 393 -36.73 -23.05 -8.22
C CYS A 393 -37.74 -22.91 -7.06
N SER A 394 -37.65 -23.80 -6.05
CA SER A 394 -38.47 -23.72 -4.83
C SER A 394 -37.88 -22.77 -3.77
N ASP A 395 -38.62 -22.55 -2.68
CA ASP A 395 -38.12 -21.72 -1.58
C ASP A 395 -36.82 -22.31 -1.01
N ALA A 396 -35.83 -21.44 -0.77
CA ALA A 396 -34.56 -21.85 -0.19
C ALA A 396 -34.75 -22.49 1.20
N VAL A 397 -34.09 -23.63 1.43
CA VAL A 397 -34.09 -24.36 2.70
C VAL A 397 -32.68 -24.42 3.28
N SER A 398 -32.55 -24.41 4.60
CA SER A 398 -31.26 -24.58 5.27
C SER A 398 -30.64 -25.94 4.90
N GLY A 399 -29.38 -25.92 4.51
CA GLY A 399 -28.58 -27.08 4.16
C GLY A 399 -27.40 -27.32 5.10
N LYS A 400 -26.57 -28.28 4.74
CA LYS A 400 -25.23 -28.49 5.30
C LYS A 400 -24.33 -29.17 4.28
N LEU A 401 -23.04 -28.90 4.35
CA LEU A 401 -22.00 -29.66 3.67
C LEU A 401 -21.52 -30.78 4.60
N VAL A 402 -21.36 -31.99 4.07
CA VAL A 402 -20.92 -33.17 4.83
C VAL A 402 -19.87 -33.91 4.04
N ARG A 403 -18.80 -34.36 4.70
CA ARG A 403 -17.80 -35.21 4.05
C ARG A 403 -18.35 -36.61 3.82
N ASN A 404 -18.15 -37.13 2.60
CA ASN A 404 -18.53 -38.48 2.22
C ASN A 404 -17.40 -39.14 1.41
N GLY A 405 -16.46 -39.76 2.12
CA GLY A 405 -15.25 -40.30 1.50
C GLY A 405 -14.35 -39.16 1.02
N ASP A 406 -13.99 -39.20 -0.26
CA ASP A 406 -13.14 -38.19 -0.90
C ASP A 406 -13.95 -36.99 -1.45
N CYS A 407 -15.28 -37.05 -1.39
CA CYS A 407 -16.17 -36.00 -1.89
C CYS A 407 -16.84 -35.23 -0.73
N ILE A 408 -17.30 -34.02 -1.05
CA ILE A 408 -18.15 -33.23 -0.16
C ILE A 408 -19.57 -33.22 -0.74
N VAL A 409 -20.57 -33.37 0.13
CA VAL A 409 -21.97 -33.44 -0.28
C VAL A 409 -22.78 -32.35 0.42
N ALA A 410 -23.45 -31.51 -0.36
CA ALA A 410 -24.47 -30.59 0.16
C ALA A 410 -25.80 -31.33 0.33
N VAL A 411 -26.37 -31.34 1.54
CA VAL A 411 -27.60 -32.08 1.86
C VAL A 411 -28.64 -31.17 2.51
N CYS A 412 -29.89 -31.24 2.03
CA CYS A 412 -31.06 -30.61 2.65
C CYS A 412 -32.07 -31.64 3.17
N GLY A 413 -32.83 -31.30 4.22
CA GLY A 413 -33.89 -32.17 4.77
C GLY A 413 -34.97 -31.40 5.54
N GLU A 414 -36.21 -31.92 5.53
CA GLU A 414 -37.33 -31.32 6.27
C GLU A 414 -37.05 -31.28 7.80
N TYR A 415 -36.96 -30.07 8.36
CA TYR A 415 -36.87 -29.85 9.81
C TYR A 415 -38.17 -30.29 10.51
N MET A 416 -38.10 -31.35 11.32
CA MET A 416 -39.04 -31.59 12.41
C MET A 416 -38.31 -31.29 13.73
N HIS A 417 -38.78 -30.30 14.48
CA HIS A 417 -38.18 -29.90 15.76
C HIS A 417 -37.99 -31.10 16.73
N GLY A 418 -36.76 -31.28 17.22
CA GLY A 418 -36.49 -31.93 18.51
C GLY A 418 -36.00 -33.38 18.52
N ALA A 419 -35.49 -33.92 17.42
CA ALA A 419 -34.78 -35.21 17.43
C ALA A 419 -33.56 -35.20 16.49
N GLU A 420 -32.55 -36.03 16.80
CA GLU A 420 -31.38 -36.26 15.94
C GLU A 420 -31.80 -36.53 14.48
N PRO A 421 -30.99 -36.09 13.49
CA PRO A 421 -31.39 -36.06 12.09
C PRO A 421 -31.48 -37.47 11.51
N GLU A 422 -32.70 -38.03 11.47
CA GLU A 422 -33.01 -39.14 10.57
C GLU A 422 -33.35 -38.56 9.18
N LEU A 423 -32.40 -38.67 8.24
CA LEU A 423 -32.60 -38.39 6.81
C LEU A 423 -33.81 -39.18 6.29
N LYS A 424 -34.97 -38.54 6.11
CA LYS A 424 -36.11 -39.14 5.43
C LYS A 424 -36.01 -38.86 3.92
N PRO A 425 -36.01 -39.91 3.06
CA PRO A 425 -35.53 -39.83 1.68
C PRO A 425 -36.64 -39.43 0.70
N LYS A 426 -37.43 -38.40 1.00
CA LYS A 426 -38.58 -38.03 0.17
C LYS A 426 -38.51 -36.67 -0.53
N MET A 427 -37.39 -35.97 -0.37
CA MET A 427 -36.90 -34.84 -1.18
C MET A 427 -35.47 -34.60 -0.70
N SER A 428 -34.55 -35.48 -1.07
CA SER A 428 -33.12 -35.32 -0.77
C SER A 428 -32.42 -34.88 -2.06
N PHE A 429 -31.95 -33.64 -2.07
CA PHE A 429 -31.01 -33.15 -3.06
C PHE A 429 -29.61 -33.29 -2.48
N GLU A 430 -28.72 -33.90 -3.24
CA GLU A 430 -27.31 -34.11 -2.89
C GLU A 430 -26.46 -33.56 -4.03
N LEU A 431 -25.72 -32.48 -3.79
CA LEU A 431 -24.71 -31.96 -4.72
C LEU A 431 -23.35 -32.46 -4.28
N GLU A 432 -22.62 -33.14 -5.17
CA GLU A 432 -21.35 -33.78 -4.88
C GLU A 432 -20.21 -33.01 -5.51
N PHE A 433 -19.23 -32.63 -4.69
CA PHE A 433 -17.98 -31.98 -5.07
C PHE A 433 -16.85 -33.01 -4.94
N ASP A 434 -16.18 -33.33 -6.04
CA ASP A 434 -14.96 -34.12 -6.02
C ASP A 434 -13.70 -33.23 -5.82
N SER A 435 -12.51 -33.82 -5.90
CA SER A 435 -11.27 -33.09 -5.64
C SER A 435 -11.04 -31.94 -6.61
N ASP A 436 -11.39 -32.15 -7.89
CA ASP A 436 -11.13 -31.16 -8.93
C ASP A 436 -12.11 -29.98 -8.76
N ASP A 437 -13.35 -30.26 -8.33
CA ASP A 437 -14.35 -29.24 -8.00
C ASP A 437 -13.91 -28.39 -6.79
N ILE A 438 -13.35 -29.02 -5.76
CA ILE A 438 -12.84 -28.33 -4.56
C ILE A 438 -11.65 -27.43 -4.92
N ASP A 439 -10.74 -27.92 -5.78
CA ASP A 439 -9.59 -27.14 -6.26
C ASP A 439 -10.01 -25.89 -7.06
N MET A 440 -11.20 -25.90 -7.68
CA MET A 440 -11.79 -24.73 -8.34
C MET A 440 -12.52 -23.79 -7.37
N LEU A 441 -13.13 -24.33 -6.32
CA LEU A 441 -13.91 -23.55 -5.34
C LEU A 441 -13.02 -22.78 -4.36
N ILE A 442 -11.84 -23.32 -3.99
CA ILE A 442 -10.90 -22.66 -3.07
C ILE A 442 -10.46 -21.27 -3.59
N PRO A 443 -10.01 -21.11 -4.85
CA PRO A 443 -9.71 -19.79 -5.42
C PRO A 443 -10.85 -18.78 -5.27
N VAL A 444 -12.09 -19.20 -5.52
CA VAL A 444 -13.28 -18.33 -5.43
C VAL A 444 -13.49 -17.85 -3.98
N ILE A 445 -13.31 -18.75 -3.00
CA ILE A 445 -13.39 -18.46 -1.57
C ILE A 445 -12.27 -17.50 -1.15
N ASP A 446 -11.04 -17.76 -1.57
CA ASP A 446 -9.86 -16.97 -1.23
C ASP A 446 -10.00 -15.54 -1.76
N THR A 447 -10.48 -15.37 -3.00
CA THR A 447 -10.74 -14.06 -3.59
C THR A 447 -11.90 -13.34 -2.91
N GLN A 448 -13.02 -14.03 -2.63
CA GLN A 448 -14.14 -13.42 -1.92
C GLN A 448 -13.73 -12.91 -0.53
N ARG A 449 -12.91 -13.68 0.19
CA ARG A 449 -12.33 -13.27 1.48
C ARG A 449 -11.46 -12.03 1.35
N PHE A 450 -10.60 -12.00 0.33
CA PHE A 450 -9.74 -10.84 0.03
C PHE A 450 -10.57 -9.56 -0.22
N LEU A 451 -11.59 -9.65 -1.06
CA LEU A 451 -12.46 -8.51 -1.38
C LEU A 451 -13.18 -7.95 -0.15
N LEU A 452 -13.61 -8.82 0.77
CA LEU A 452 -14.22 -8.39 2.03
C LEU A 452 -13.23 -7.62 2.91
N MET A 453 -11.97 -8.06 3.01
CA MET A 453 -10.93 -7.33 3.76
C MET A 453 -10.64 -5.94 3.14
N CYS A 454 -10.55 -5.86 1.81
CA CYS A 454 -10.28 -4.60 1.12
C CYS A 454 -11.39 -3.56 1.28
N ASP A 455 -12.66 -3.96 1.37
CA ASP A 455 -13.73 -2.98 1.58
C ASP A 455 -13.83 -2.50 3.03
N SER A 456 -13.57 -3.39 4.00
CA SER A 456 -13.42 -2.96 5.40
C SER A 456 -12.36 -1.86 5.50
N TYR A 457 -11.28 -1.97 4.73
CA TYR A 457 -10.27 -0.93 4.56
C TYR A 457 -10.83 0.35 3.90
N ARG A 458 -11.37 0.27 2.68
CA ARG A 458 -11.89 1.43 1.92
C ARG A 458 -12.90 2.27 2.72
N ARG A 459 -13.77 1.62 3.50
CA ARG A 459 -14.77 2.33 4.31
C ARG A 459 -14.20 3.01 5.55
N LEU A 460 -13.11 2.49 6.12
CA LEU A 460 -12.38 3.22 7.15
C LEU A 460 -11.87 4.54 6.57
N ASP A 461 -11.41 4.52 5.31
CA ASP A 461 -10.93 5.69 4.59
C ASP A 461 -12.04 6.68 4.19
N GLU A 462 -13.12 6.22 3.54
CA GLU A 462 -14.27 7.08 3.23
C GLU A 462 -14.92 7.68 4.50
N SER A 463 -14.91 6.93 5.61
CA SER A 463 -15.39 7.45 6.89
C SER A 463 -14.47 8.52 7.48
N ARG A 464 -13.18 8.54 7.14
CA ARG A 464 -12.23 9.60 7.52
C ARG A 464 -12.48 10.84 6.67
N GLU A 465 -12.51 10.71 5.35
CA GLU A 465 -12.81 11.82 4.43
C GLU A 465 -14.13 12.51 4.80
N TRP A 466 -15.17 11.72 5.12
CA TRP A 466 -16.45 12.28 5.52
C TRP A 466 -16.41 12.98 6.89
N LYS A 467 -15.57 12.51 7.82
CA LYS A 467 -15.35 13.16 9.12
C LYS A 467 -14.50 14.43 8.96
N GLU A 468 -13.52 14.42 8.07
CA GLU A 468 -12.69 15.58 7.72
C GLU A 468 -13.49 16.65 6.99
N ASP A 469 -14.38 16.29 6.05
CA ASP A 469 -15.35 17.22 5.44
C ASP A 469 -16.30 17.78 6.51
N THR A 470 -16.78 16.94 7.44
CA THR A 470 -17.66 17.39 8.52
C THR A 470 -16.94 18.34 9.48
N ASP A 471 -15.68 18.07 9.83
CA ASP A 471 -14.85 18.93 10.67
C ASP A 471 -14.42 20.20 9.94
N SER A 472 -14.15 20.15 8.63
CA SER A 472 -13.91 21.31 7.76
C SER A 472 -15.16 22.19 7.65
N ARG A 473 -16.35 21.61 7.52
CA ARG A 473 -17.63 22.35 7.52
C ARG A 473 -17.95 22.94 8.89
N ILE A 474 -17.56 22.26 9.98
CA ILE A 474 -17.64 22.81 11.34
C ILE A 474 -16.62 23.96 11.52
N ARG A 475 -15.40 23.84 10.98
CA ARG A 475 -14.38 24.90 10.94
C ARG A 475 -14.86 26.11 10.15
N GLU A 476 -15.53 25.91 9.01
CA GLU A 476 -16.14 26.97 8.21
C GLU A 476 -17.26 27.69 8.97
N LEU A 477 -18.13 26.94 9.66
CA LEU A 477 -19.16 27.47 10.58
C LEU A 477 -18.56 28.25 11.77
N LEU A 478 -17.32 27.94 12.16
CA LEU A 478 -16.58 28.57 13.25
C LEU A 478 -15.60 29.67 12.76
N GLY A 479 -15.47 29.90 11.45
CA GLY A 479 -14.63 30.95 10.86
C GLY A 479 -13.13 30.65 10.82
N MET A 480 -12.75 29.37 10.74
CA MET A 480 -11.35 28.93 10.57
C MET A 480 -11.05 28.63 9.07
N PRO A 481 -9.84 28.90 8.57
CA PRO A 481 -9.49 28.67 7.16
C PRO A 481 -9.44 27.16 6.83
N ALA A 482 -9.83 26.81 5.60
CA ALA A 482 -9.86 25.45 5.08
C ALA A 482 -8.46 24.98 4.64
N LEU A 483 -8.22 23.67 4.71
CA LEU A 483 -7.07 23.02 4.07
C LEU A 483 -7.39 22.80 2.58
N ALA A 484 -6.40 22.98 1.71
CA ALA A 484 -6.54 22.80 0.27
C ALA A 484 -6.54 21.30 -0.06
N GLU A 485 -7.54 20.84 -0.82
CA GLU A 485 -7.59 19.50 -1.40
C GLU A 485 -6.96 19.55 -2.81
N GLU A 486 -5.95 18.72 -3.06
CA GLU A 486 -5.42 18.49 -4.41
C GLU A 486 -6.14 17.31 -5.09
N GLU A 487 -6.69 17.56 -6.28
CA GLU A 487 -7.16 16.52 -7.18
C GLU A 487 -5.96 15.77 -7.78
N THR A 488 -5.77 14.50 -7.40
CA THR A 488 -4.78 13.62 -8.03
C THR A 488 -5.22 13.25 -9.45
N ALA A 489 -4.63 13.88 -10.45
CA ALA A 489 -4.71 13.43 -11.84
C ALA A 489 -3.73 12.27 -12.06
N ALA A 490 -4.20 11.16 -12.63
CA ALA A 490 -3.38 10.02 -13.01
C ALA A 490 -2.30 10.44 -14.04
N ILE A 491 -1.03 10.36 -13.64
CA ILE A 491 0.13 10.62 -14.51
C ILE A 491 0.71 9.26 -14.95
N GLU A 492 0.70 8.99 -16.26
CA GLU A 492 1.45 7.88 -16.84
C GLU A 492 2.96 8.05 -16.59
N ALA A 493 3.59 7.04 -16.00
CA ALA A 493 5.01 7.06 -15.68
C ALA A 493 5.88 7.09 -16.96
N PRO A 494 6.94 7.92 -17.02
CA PRO A 494 7.85 7.95 -18.16
C PRO A 494 8.78 6.72 -18.16
N GLU A 495 9.00 6.14 -19.35
CA GLU A 495 9.91 5.00 -19.56
C GLU A 495 11.37 5.33 -19.16
N CYS A 496 12.01 4.43 -18.43
CA CYS A 496 13.41 4.54 -18.02
C CYS A 496 14.43 4.32 -19.16
N ASP A 497 15.35 5.28 -19.31
CA ASP A 497 16.42 5.29 -20.31
C ASP A 497 17.74 4.62 -19.84
N HIS A 498 17.75 3.95 -18.69
CA HIS A 498 18.96 3.35 -18.11
C HIS A 498 19.31 1.97 -18.70
N GLU A 499 20.54 1.49 -18.44
CA GLU A 499 20.92 0.12 -18.77
C GLU A 499 20.21 -0.89 -17.85
N PHE A 500 19.62 -1.90 -18.47
CA PHE A 500 18.84 -2.95 -17.83
C PHE A 500 19.66 -4.23 -17.70
N GLU A 501 19.67 -4.82 -16.50
CA GLU A 501 20.34 -6.10 -16.22
C GLU A 501 19.33 -7.24 -16.18
N LEU A 502 19.72 -8.45 -16.61
CA LEU A 502 18.83 -9.59 -16.65
C LEU A 502 18.38 -9.99 -15.22
N LEU A 503 17.07 -9.96 -14.97
CA LEU A 503 16.49 -10.35 -13.69
C LEU A 503 15.99 -11.80 -13.72
N LYS A 504 15.24 -12.19 -14.76
CA LYS A 504 14.61 -13.52 -14.85
C LYS A 504 14.31 -13.89 -16.31
N GLU A 505 14.64 -15.12 -16.70
CA GLU A 505 14.25 -15.68 -18.00
C GLU A 505 13.01 -16.58 -17.86
N HIS A 506 12.02 -16.35 -18.72
CA HIS A 506 10.81 -17.17 -18.86
C HIS A 506 10.76 -17.83 -20.26
N LYS A 507 9.85 -18.79 -20.48
CA LYS A 507 9.74 -19.52 -21.76
C LYS A 507 9.35 -18.65 -22.97
N LYS A 508 8.71 -17.49 -22.77
CA LYS A 508 8.22 -16.59 -23.83
C LYS A 508 8.84 -15.17 -23.78
N TYR A 509 9.47 -14.78 -22.67
CA TYR A 509 10.03 -13.44 -22.51
C TYR A 509 11.14 -13.40 -21.47
N THR A 510 11.87 -12.30 -21.48
CA THR A 510 13.01 -12.04 -20.61
C THR A 510 12.75 -10.77 -19.82
N VAL A 511 12.83 -10.85 -18.50
CA VAL A 511 12.64 -9.70 -17.60
C VAL A 511 14.00 -9.15 -17.24
N TYR A 512 14.17 -7.86 -17.46
CA TYR A 512 15.33 -7.09 -17.04
C TYR A 512 14.94 -6.11 -15.95
N LYS A 513 15.89 -5.76 -15.09
CA LYS A 513 15.75 -4.79 -14.01
C LYS A 513 16.86 -3.75 -14.14
N CYS A 514 16.50 -2.48 -14.07
CA CYS A 514 17.46 -1.40 -14.01
C CYS A 514 18.19 -1.46 -12.67
N ALA A 515 19.52 -1.60 -12.70
CA ALA A 515 20.35 -1.65 -11.51
C ALA A 515 20.38 -0.30 -10.74
N LYS A 516 19.99 0.81 -11.40
CA LYS A 516 19.98 2.16 -10.83
C LYS A 516 18.66 2.55 -10.18
N CYS A 517 17.53 2.39 -10.87
CA CYS A 517 16.22 2.81 -10.37
C CYS A 517 15.32 1.64 -9.94
N GLY A 518 15.73 0.39 -10.19
CA GLY A 518 14.96 -0.80 -9.81
C GLY A 518 13.78 -1.13 -10.73
N GLU A 519 13.51 -0.29 -11.74
CA GLU A 519 12.44 -0.48 -12.71
C GLU A 519 12.64 -1.73 -13.56
N THR A 520 11.57 -2.44 -13.90
CA THR A 520 11.64 -3.70 -14.63
C THR A 520 11.05 -3.58 -16.02
N ARG A 521 11.75 -4.14 -17.01
CA ARG A 521 11.36 -4.14 -18.42
C ARG A 521 11.28 -5.57 -18.93
N LYS A 522 10.21 -5.93 -19.65
CA LYS A 522 10.04 -7.25 -20.26
C LYS A 522 10.33 -7.17 -21.76
N GLU A 523 11.20 -8.01 -22.29
CA GLU A 523 11.37 -8.20 -23.74
C GLU A 523 10.86 -9.57 -24.16
N PHE A 524 9.95 -9.59 -25.13
CA PHE A 524 9.37 -10.80 -25.68
C PHE A 524 10.22 -11.33 -26.84
N GLY A 525 10.50 -12.65 -26.83
CA GLY A 525 11.41 -13.32 -27.77
C GLY A 525 10.71 -14.05 -28.91
#